data_AF-A0A401Q0N6-F1
#
_entry.id   AF-A0A401Q0N6-F1
#
_cell.length_a   1.000
_cell.length_b   1.000
_cell.length_c   1.000
_cell.angle_alpha   90.00
_cell.angle_beta   90.00
_cell.angle_gamma   90.00
#
_symmetry.space_group_name_H-M   'P 1'
#
loop_
_entity.id
_entity.type
_entity.pdbx_description
1 polymer ?
#
loop_
_entity_poly.entity_id
_entity_poly.type
_entity_poly.pdbx_seq_one_letter_code
_entity_poly.pdbx_strand_id
1 'polypeptide(L)'
;ECGKPQEAFGFEQAPRDYTLRAFGEMADAFKSDYFNMPVHMVPTELVEKEFWRLVSTIEEDVIVEYGADIASKEFGSGFPIKNGKIKLRLDEQEYFDSGWNLNNMPVLEPSVLTHVSADICGMKLPWLYVGMCFSSFCWHIEDHWSYSINYLHCFLVLFCFLL
;
A
#
# COMPACT_ATOMS: atom_id res chain seq x y z
N GLU A 1 33.83 26.85 3.63
CA GLU A 1 33.31 26.07 2.50
C GLU A 1 31.92 25.57 2.87
N CYS A 2 30.89 26.16 2.30
CA CYS A 2 29.49 25.76 2.54
C CYS A 2 28.92 25.45 1.15
N GLY A 3 28.86 24.17 0.80
CA GLY A 3 28.61 23.80 -0.58
C GLY A 3 28.39 22.31 -0.77
N LYS A 4 27.23 21.84 -0.30
CA LYS A 4 26.30 20.92 -1.00
C LYS A 4 24.93 21.14 -0.33
N PRO A 5 23.82 21.30 -1.06
CA PRO A 5 22.53 21.01 -0.46
C PRO A 5 22.58 19.54 -0.05
N GLN A 6 22.31 19.24 1.21
CA GLN A 6 22.06 17.87 1.63
C GLN A 6 20.87 17.40 0.80
N GLU A 7 21.04 16.34 0.00
CA GLU A 7 19.94 15.65 -0.67
C GLU A 7 18.81 15.44 0.36
N ALA A 8 17.56 15.60 -0.08
CA ALA A 8 16.43 15.60 0.83
C ALA A 8 16.40 14.25 1.57
N PHE A 9 16.64 14.27 2.88
CA PHE A 9 16.66 13.07 3.69
C PHE A 9 15.22 12.54 3.86
N GLY A 10 14.91 11.37 3.32
CA GLY A 10 13.61 10.71 3.48
C GLY A 10 13.10 10.06 2.19
N PHE A 11 11.78 9.95 2.06
CA PHE A 11 11.12 9.45 0.86
C PHE A 11 10.99 10.58 -0.17
N GLU A 12 11.75 10.49 -1.26
CA GLU A 12 11.63 11.42 -2.37
C GLU A 12 10.41 11.08 -3.23
N GLN A 13 9.69 12.12 -3.67
CA GLN A 13 8.60 11.92 -4.61
C GLN A 13 9.19 11.58 -5.98
N ALA A 14 8.81 10.41 -6.52
CA ALA A 14 9.22 10.03 -7.86
C ALA A 14 8.76 11.10 -8.87
N PRO A 15 9.63 11.53 -9.80
CA PRO A 15 9.28 12.54 -10.80
C PRO A 15 8.34 12.00 -11.90
N ARG A 16 8.02 10.71 -11.85
CA ARG A 16 7.32 9.99 -12.90
C ARG A 16 5.96 9.50 -12.41
N ASP A 17 4.94 9.80 -13.19
CA ASP A 17 3.61 9.22 -13.00
C ASP A 17 3.52 7.85 -13.68
N TYR A 18 2.80 6.93 -13.04
CA TYR A 18 2.54 5.60 -13.57
C TYR A 18 1.04 5.32 -13.65
N THR A 19 0.65 4.56 -14.67
CA THR A 19 -0.60 3.79 -14.59
C THR A 19 -0.35 2.53 -13.77
N LEU A 20 -1.39 1.97 -13.16
CA LEU A 20 -1.27 0.73 -12.37
C LEU A 20 -0.62 -0.41 -13.18
N ARG A 21 -0.95 -0.51 -14.46
CA ARG A 21 -0.36 -1.49 -15.37
C ARG A 21 1.14 -1.25 -15.58
N ALA A 22 1.53 -0.01 -15.89
CA ALA A 22 2.92 0.33 -16.13
C ALA A 22 3.78 0.15 -14.87
N PHE A 23 3.24 0.46 -13.69
CA PHE A 23 3.89 0.21 -12.41
C PHE A 23 4.08 -1.31 -12.17
N GLY A 24 3.04 -2.12 -12.44
CA GLY A 24 3.13 -3.58 -12.33
C GLY A 24 4.18 -4.19 -13.27
N GLU A 25 4.23 -3.74 -14.53
CA GLU A 25 5.24 -4.20 -15.50
C GLU A 25 6.68 -3.84 -15.04
N MET A 26 6.88 -2.63 -14.48
CA MET A 26 8.15 -2.21 -13.90
C MET A 26 8.52 -3.02 -12.65
N ALA A 27 7.57 -3.23 -11.74
CA ALA A 27 7.76 -3.99 -10.50
C ALA A 27 8.13 -5.45 -10.76
N ASP A 28 7.45 -6.09 -11.74
CA ASP A 28 7.75 -7.46 -12.14
C ASP A 28 9.13 -7.57 -12.78
N ALA A 29 9.47 -6.63 -13.68
CA ALA A 29 10.80 -6.58 -14.31
C ALA A 29 11.90 -6.45 -13.24
N PHE A 30 11.78 -5.47 -12.34
CA PHE A 30 12.73 -5.25 -11.24
C PHE A 30 12.95 -6.52 -10.42
N LYS A 31 11.87 -7.17 -9.96
CA LYS A 31 12.00 -8.38 -9.13
C LYS A 31 12.65 -9.53 -9.91
N SER A 32 12.28 -9.71 -11.18
CA SER A 32 12.82 -10.79 -11.98
C SER A 32 14.30 -10.60 -12.32
N ASP A 33 14.71 -9.37 -12.62
CA ASP A 33 16.09 -9.02 -12.95
C ASP A 33 16.97 -9.10 -11.69
N TYR A 34 16.47 -8.62 -10.55
CA TYR A 34 17.20 -8.63 -9.27
C TYR A 34 17.54 -10.05 -8.80
N PHE A 35 16.53 -10.94 -8.81
CA PHE A 35 16.71 -12.33 -8.36
C PHE A 35 17.13 -13.29 -9.48
N ASN A 36 17.15 -12.82 -10.73
CA ASN A 36 17.39 -13.62 -11.93
C ASN A 36 16.48 -14.87 -12.01
N MET A 37 15.20 -14.68 -11.66
CA MET A 37 14.17 -15.72 -11.52
C MET A 37 12.79 -15.17 -11.90
N PRO A 38 11.85 -16.00 -12.39
CA PRO A 38 10.47 -15.57 -12.55
C PRO A 38 9.87 -15.06 -11.23
N VAL A 39 9.11 -13.97 -11.26
CA VAL A 39 8.63 -13.24 -10.06
C VAL A 39 7.87 -14.09 -9.04
N HIS A 40 7.17 -15.13 -9.52
CA HIS A 40 6.37 -16.06 -8.72
C HIS A 40 7.19 -17.25 -8.18
N MET A 41 8.44 -17.40 -8.62
CA MET A 41 9.35 -18.47 -8.20
C MET A 41 10.34 -18.01 -7.12
N VAL A 42 10.43 -16.70 -6.86
CA VAL A 42 11.31 -16.16 -5.81
C VAL A 42 10.72 -16.51 -4.43
N PRO A 43 11.42 -17.31 -3.60
CA PRO A 43 10.94 -17.68 -2.27
C PRO A 43 10.78 -16.47 -1.36
N THR A 44 9.76 -16.48 -0.52
CA THR A 44 9.46 -15.42 0.44
C THR A 44 10.61 -15.19 1.42
N GLU A 45 11.24 -16.25 1.89
CA GLU A 45 12.35 -16.21 2.85
C GLU A 45 13.60 -15.59 2.22
N LEU A 46 13.79 -15.77 0.91
CA LEU A 46 14.89 -15.16 0.17
C LEU A 46 14.68 -13.65 0.08
N VAL A 47 13.47 -13.20 -0.23
CA VAL A 47 13.13 -11.77 -0.29
C VAL A 47 13.31 -11.11 1.07
N GLU A 48 12.83 -11.72 2.14
CA GLU A 48 12.96 -11.19 3.50
C GLU A 48 14.43 -11.07 3.93
N LYS A 49 15.22 -12.13 3.74
CA LYS A 49 16.65 -12.13 4.08
C LYS A 49 17.39 -11.04 3.32
N GLU A 50 17.10 -10.91 2.04
CA GLU A 50 17.77 -9.94 1.17
C GLU A 50 17.36 -8.50 1.49
N PHE A 51 16.09 -8.28 1.82
CA PHE A 51 15.62 -6.98 2.30
C PHE A 51 16.42 -6.52 3.53
N TRP A 52 16.56 -7.37 4.54
CA TRP A 52 17.31 -6.99 5.75
C TRP A 52 18.81 -6.81 5.50
N ARG A 53 19.38 -7.55 4.52
CA ARG A 53 20.77 -7.36 4.07
C ARG A 53 20.93 -5.97 3.44
N LEU A 54 20.03 -5.58 2.54
CA LEU A 54 20.02 -4.27 1.87
C LEU A 54 19.85 -3.13 2.87
N VAL A 55 18.95 -3.27 3.84
CA VAL A 55 18.75 -2.26 4.90
C VAL A 55 20.00 -2.09 5.77
N SER A 56 20.84 -3.12 5.91
CA SER A 56 22.01 -3.11 6.80
C SER A 56 23.33 -2.73 6.10
N THR A 57 23.37 -2.70 4.77
CA THR A 57 24.59 -2.38 4.01
C THR A 57 24.67 -0.90 3.66
N ILE A 58 25.89 -0.39 3.52
CA ILE A 58 26.17 0.96 3.02
C ILE A 58 26.90 0.93 1.66
N GLU A 59 27.17 -0.28 1.14
CA GLU A 59 27.96 -0.48 -0.08
C GLU A 59 27.09 -0.57 -1.34
N GLU A 60 25.80 -0.89 -1.18
CA GLU A 60 24.86 -1.09 -2.26
C GLU A 60 23.66 -0.17 -2.10
N ASP A 61 23.40 0.63 -3.14
CA ASP A 61 22.24 1.51 -3.21
C ASP A 61 21.15 0.86 -4.07
N VAL A 62 20.06 0.43 -3.43
CA VAL A 62 18.86 -0.08 -4.11
C VAL A 62 17.71 0.90 -3.89
N ILE A 63 17.22 1.48 -4.99
CA ILE A 63 16.09 2.41 -4.98
C ILE A 63 14.85 1.69 -5.50
N VAL A 64 13.75 1.84 -4.78
CA VAL A 64 12.43 1.30 -5.13
C VAL A 64 11.39 2.40 -5.05
N GLU A 65 10.29 2.22 -5.77
CA GLU A 65 9.17 3.15 -5.77
C GLU A 65 8.00 2.55 -4.98
N TYR A 66 7.23 3.38 -4.29
CA TYR A 66 6.07 2.93 -3.52
C TYR A 66 4.90 3.90 -3.71
N GLY A 67 3.80 3.40 -4.29
CA GLY A 67 2.56 4.15 -4.42
C GLY A 67 1.80 4.17 -3.09
N ALA A 68 2.34 4.86 -2.10
CA ALA A 68 1.73 5.00 -0.78
C ALA A 68 0.75 6.17 -0.72
N ASP A 69 -0.14 6.13 0.27
CA ASP A 69 -1.04 7.23 0.60
C ASP A 69 -1.81 7.74 -0.64
N ILE A 70 -2.47 6.80 -1.33
CA ILE A 70 -3.38 7.13 -2.43
C ILE A 70 -4.81 7.18 -1.89
N ALA A 71 -5.41 8.38 -1.83
CA ALA A 71 -6.75 8.53 -1.27
C ALA A 71 -7.80 7.87 -2.17
N SER A 72 -8.61 6.97 -1.60
CA SER A 72 -9.73 6.33 -2.33
C SER A 72 -10.76 7.32 -2.87
N LYS A 73 -10.81 8.54 -2.33
CA LYS A 73 -11.66 9.63 -2.84
C LYS A 73 -11.28 10.07 -4.26
N GLU A 74 -9.99 9.98 -4.60
CA GLU A 74 -9.46 10.45 -5.89
C GLU A 74 -9.59 9.37 -6.98
N PHE A 75 -9.23 8.14 -6.65
CA PHE A 75 -9.12 7.04 -7.62
C PHE A 75 -10.21 5.97 -7.47
N GLY A 76 -11.06 6.08 -6.45
CA GLY A 76 -12.00 5.04 -6.05
C GLY A 76 -11.38 4.06 -5.05
N SER A 77 -12.22 3.25 -4.42
CA SER A 77 -11.80 2.16 -3.54
C SER A 77 -11.57 0.88 -4.34
N GLY A 78 -10.71 -0.01 -3.85
CA GLY A 78 -10.59 -1.38 -4.37
C GLY A 78 -11.83 -2.24 -4.08
N PHE A 79 -12.58 -1.91 -3.03
CA PHE A 79 -13.90 -2.48 -2.75
C PHE A 79 -15.03 -1.77 -3.53
N PRO A 80 -16.11 -2.49 -3.88
CA PRO A 80 -17.29 -1.91 -4.49
C PRO A 80 -18.03 -0.97 -3.51
N ILE A 81 -18.52 0.17 -4.02
CA ILE A 81 -19.28 1.17 -3.25
C ILE A 81 -20.65 1.38 -3.90
N LYS A 82 -21.72 1.47 -3.09
CA LYS A 82 -23.07 1.78 -3.58
C LYS A 82 -23.07 3.11 -4.34
N ASN A 83 -23.75 3.14 -5.49
CA ASN A 83 -23.75 4.27 -6.44
C ASN A 83 -22.38 4.59 -7.08
N GLY A 84 -21.41 3.68 -6.97
CA GLY A 84 -20.16 3.76 -7.71
C GLY A 84 -20.33 3.49 -9.21
N LYS A 85 -19.22 3.59 -9.95
CA LYS A 85 -19.18 3.34 -11.40
C LYS A 85 -19.28 1.86 -11.77
N ILE A 86 -19.00 0.96 -10.82
CA ILE A 86 -18.91 -0.49 -11.04
C ILE A 86 -20.27 -1.14 -10.81
N LYS A 87 -20.75 -1.89 -11.80
CA LYS A 87 -21.91 -2.76 -11.69
C LYS A 87 -21.45 -4.19 -11.41
N LEU A 88 -21.74 -4.69 -10.23
CA LEU A 88 -21.46 -6.07 -9.85
C LEU A 88 -22.55 -7.03 -10.33
N ARG A 89 -22.20 -8.31 -10.44
CA ARG A 89 -23.18 -9.37 -10.68
C ARG A 89 -24.07 -9.55 -9.45
N LEU A 90 -25.23 -10.20 -9.62
CA LEU A 90 -26.21 -10.39 -8.54
C LEU A 90 -25.62 -11.18 -7.35
N ASP A 91 -24.76 -12.17 -7.64
CA ASP A 91 -24.05 -13.00 -6.67
C ASP A 91 -22.96 -12.25 -5.89
N GLU A 92 -22.51 -11.09 -6.37
CA GLU A 92 -21.45 -10.29 -5.76
C GLU A 92 -21.98 -9.08 -4.97
N GLN A 93 -23.31 -8.87 -4.95
CA GLN A 93 -23.89 -7.69 -4.31
C GLN A 93 -23.67 -7.66 -2.79
N GLU A 94 -23.42 -8.81 -2.17
CA GLU A 94 -23.11 -8.88 -0.74
C GLU A 94 -21.88 -8.04 -0.35
N TYR A 95 -20.92 -7.85 -1.26
CA TYR A 95 -19.72 -7.06 -1.00
C TYR A 95 -20.00 -5.56 -0.82
N PHE A 96 -21.15 -5.05 -1.30
CA PHE A 96 -21.55 -3.67 -1.03
C PHE A 96 -21.92 -3.45 0.43
N ASP A 97 -22.56 -4.43 1.06
CA ASP A 97 -23.12 -4.33 2.42
C ASP A 97 -22.29 -5.06 3.47
N SER A 98 -21.25 -5.78 3.05
CA SER A 98 -20.33 -6.44 3.96
C SER A 98 -19.69 -5.44 4.93
N GLY A 99 -19.70 -5.77 6.23
CA GLY A 99 -18.98 -5.01 7.25
C GLY A 99 -17.45 -5.11 7.09
N TRP A 100 -16.95 -6.07 6.32
CA TRP A 100 -15.53 -6.19 5.97
C TRP A 100 -15.12 -5.32 4.78
N ASN A 101 -16.07 -4.68 4.12
CA ASN A 101 -15.77 -3.62 3.17
C ASN A 101 -15.25 -2.41 3.96
N LEU A 102 -14.00 -2.01 3.72
CA LEU A 102 -13.35 -0.96 4.49
C LEU A 102 -14.03 0.41 4.37
N ASN A 103 -14.85 0.63 3.35
CA ASN A 103 -15.67 1.84 3.23
C ASN A 103 -16.84 1.86 4.25
N ASN A 104 -17.25 0.69 4.74
CA ASN A 104 -18.37 0.55 5.66
C ASN A 104 -17.91 0.52 7.12
N MET A 105 -16.70 0.02 7.41
CA MET A 105 -16.19 -0.12 8.80
C MET A 105 -16.29 1.17 9.65
N PRO A 106 -15.92 2.35 9.14
CA PRO A 106 -15.96 3.59 9.93
C PRO A 106 -17.37 4.09 10.23
N VAL A 107 -18.41 3.52 9.60
CA VAL A 107 -19.82 3.91 9.75
C VAL A 107 -20.69 2.81 10.36
N LEU A 108 -20.09 1.67 10.76
CA LEU A 108 -20.81 0.64 11.52
C LEU A 108 -21.23 1.18 12.89
N GLU A 109 -22.40 0.77 13.39
CA GLU A 109 -22.96 1.22 14.67
C GLU A 109 -21.96 1.12 15.85
N PRO A 110 -21.15 0.05 15.98
CA PRO A 110 -20.17 -0.06 17.06
C PRO A 110 -18.92 0.84 16.89
N SER A 111 -18.73 1.46 15.73
CA SER A 111 -17.56 2.30 15.44
C SER A 111 -17.73 3.70 16.02
N VAL A 112 -16.75 4.15 16.82
CA VAL A 112 -16.72 5.52 17.36
C VAL A 112 -16.67 6.56 16.24
N LEU A 113 -16.06 6.23 15.10
CA LEU A 113 -15.94 7.13 13.95
C LEU A 113 -17.29 7.46 13.30
N THR A 114 -18.34 6.68 13.57
CA THR A 114 -19.71 6.97 13.11
C THR A 114 -20.21 8.32 13.65
N HIS A 115 -19.73 8.75 14.82
CA HIS A 115 -20.11 10.03 15.44
C HIS A 115 -19.27 11.23 14.98
N VAL A 116 -18.21 11.00 14.20
CA VAL A 116 -17.37 12.06 13.63
C VAL A 116 -17.96 12.45 12.28
N SER A 117 -18.36 13.71 12.09
CA SER A 117 -18.98 14.17 10.85
C SER A 117 -17.99 14.48 9.72
N ALA A 118 -16.71 14.69 10.06
CA ALA A 118 -15.67 14.99 9.08
C ALA A 118 -15.20 13.73 8.35
N ASP A 119 -15.04 13.83 7.03
CA ASP A 119 -14.37 12.81 6.22
C ASP A 119 -12.86 12.96 6.38
N ILE A 120 -12.26 12.09 7.19
CA ILE A 120 -10.82 12.08 7.45
C ILE A 120 -10.20 10.94 6.62
N CYS A 121 -9.38 11.30 5.63
CA CYS A 121 -8.61 10.33 4.85
C CYS A 121 -7.72 9.50 5.78
N GLY A 122 -7.75 8.18 5.62
CA GLY A 122 -7.03 7.23 6.47
C GLY A 122 -7.74 6.76 7.72
N MET A 123 -8.81 7.44 8.13
CA MET A 123 -9.62 6.99 9.25
C MET A 123 -11.02 6.59 8.80
N LYS A 124 -11.69 7.47 8.02
CA LYS A 124 -13.05 7.21 7.51
C LYS A 124 -13.06 6.79 6.04
N LEU A 125 -12.06 7.23 5.29
CA LEU A 125 -11.88 6.84 3.89
C LEU A 125 -10.61 5.99 3.78
N PRO A 126 -10.66 4.79 3.17
CA PRO A 126 -9.49 3.94 3.07
C PRO A 126 -8.42 4.59 2.18
N TRP A 127 -7.15 4.38 2.54
CA TRP A 127 -6.02 4.61 1.65
C TRP A 127 -5.78 3.37 0.78
N LEU A 128 -5.19 3.60 -0.39
CA LEU A 128 -4.67 2.55 -1.25
C LEU A 128 -3.14 2.61 -1.22
N TYR A 129 -2.54 1.42 -1.26
CA TYR A 129 -1.10 1.23 -1.30
C TYR A 129 -0.76 0.30 -2.47
N VAL A 130 0.15 0.73 -3.34
CA VAL A 130 0.65 -0.05 -4.47
C VAL A 130 2.14 -0.27 -4.29
N GLY A 131 2.50 -1.46 -3.80
CA GLY A 131 3.88 -1.86 -3.50
C GLY A 131 4.56 -2.62 -4.63
N MET A 132 5.89 -2.65 -4.57
CA MET A 132 6.76 -3.50 -5.38
C MET A 132 7.73 -4.29 -4.48
N CYS A 133 8.61 -5.11 -5.06
CA CYS A 133 9.61 -5.82 -4.26
C CYS A 133 10.48 -4.82 -3.48
N PHE A 134 10.66 -5.07 -2.18
CA PHE A 134 11.37 -4.21 -1.21
C PHE A 134 10.73 -2.86 -0.87
N SER A 135 9.61 -2.46 -1.48
CA SER A 135 8.86 -1.29 -0.99
C SER A 135 8.42 -1.56 0.45
N SER A 136 8.63 -0.60 1.34
CA SER A 136 8.42 -0.79 2.78
C SER A 136 7.82 0.47 3.42
N PHE A 137 7.22 0.28 4.58
CA PHE A 137 6.82 1.34 5.50
C PHE A 137 7.58 1.17 6.81
N CYS A 138 8.04 2.26 7.39
CA CYS A 138 8.79 2.23 8.64
C CYS A 138 7.88 1.91 9.83
N TRP A 139 8.51 1.54 10.95
CA TRP A 139 7.83 1.40 12.24
C TRP A 139 7.05 2.67 12.58
N HIS A 140 5.75 2.52 12.79
CA HIS A 140 4.86 3.58 13.21
C HIS A 140 3.68 3.00 14.00
N ILE A 141 2.91 3.89 14.61
CA ILE A 141 1.61 3.59 15.21
C ILE A 141 0.57 4.47 14.53
N GLU A 142 -0.67 4.02 14.51
CA GLU A 142 -1.76 4.79 13.93
C GLU A 142 -2.05 6.06 14.73
N ASP A 143 -2.57 7.07 14.03
CA ASP A 143 -3.03 8.30 14.65
C ASP A 143 -4.02 8.01 15.80
N HIS A 144 -3.85 8.73 16.90
CA HIS A 144 -4.67 8.54 18.12
C HIS A 144 -4.65 7.11 18.69
N TRP A 145 -3.65 6.29 18.34
CA TRP A 145 -3.59 4.87 18.70
C TRP A 145 -4.83 4.10 18.27
N SER A 146 -5.44 4.51 17.15
CA SER A 146 -6.59 3.83 16.60
C SER A 146 -6.23 2.43 16.09
N TYR A 147 -7.24 1.60 15.91
CA TYR A 147 -7.06 0.34 15.19
C TYR A 147 -6.88 0.61 13.69
N SER A 148 -6.02 -0.17 13.04
CA SER A 148 -5.98 -0.28 11.58
C SER A 148 -6.37 -1.68 11.12
N ILE A 149 -6.90 -1.73 9.90
CA ILE A 149 -7.23 -2.96 9.20
C ILE A 149 -6.74 -2.82 7.76
N ASN A 150 -6.10 -3.87 7.25
CA ASN A 150 -5.53 -3.89 5.92
C ASN A 150 -6.14 -5.04 5.12
N TYR A 151 -6.42 -4.79 3.83
CA TYR A 151 -6.90 -5.81 2.90
C TYR A 151 -6.05 -5.82 1.64
N LEU A 152 -5.43 -6.96 1.36
CA LEU A 152 -4.63 -7.17 0.17
C LEU A 152 -5.54 -7.61 -0.98
N HIS A 153 -5.86 -6.70 -1.90
CA HIS A 153 -6.82 -6.95 -2.97
C HIS A 153 -6.33 -7.96 -4.00
N CYS A 154 -5.12 -7.80 -4.52
CA CYS A 154 -4.56 -8.64 -5.57
C CYS A 154 -3.02 -8.69 -5.46
N PHE A 155 -2.45 -9.83 -5.86
CA PHE A 155 -1.00 -10.06 -5.99
C PHE A 155 -0.21 -10.06 -4.66
N LEU A 156 1.08 -10.39 -4.80
CA LEU A 156 2.15 -10.72 -3.84
C LEU A 156 1.96 -10.47 -2.33
N VAL A 157 2.55 -11.39 -1.56
CA VAL A 157 2.61 -11.40 -0.09
C VAL A 157 3.18 -10.09 0.47
N LEU A 158 2.48 -9.51 1.44
CA LEU A 158 2.98 -8.44 2.30
C LEU A 158 3.56 -9.04 3.58
N PHE A 159 4.78 -8.65 3.95
CA PHE A 159 5.40 -9.03 5.22
C PHE A 159 5.08 -7.97 6.27
N CYS A 160 4.53 -8.39 7.41
CA CYS A 160 4.19 -7.50 8.52
C CYS A 160 4.93 -7.93 9.79
N PHE A 161 5.59 -6.97 10.45
CA PHE A 161 6.19 -7.15 11.77
C PHE A 161 5.41 -6.31 12.79
N LEU A 162 5.03 -6.90 13.92
CA LEU A 162 4.18 -6.29 14.95
C LEU A 162 4.86 -6.40 16.33
N LEU A 163 4.73 -5.36 17.14
CA LEU A 163 5.25 -5.26 18.52
C LEU A 163 4.12 -4.96 19.51
#